data_AF-A0A5C8LR05-F1
#
_entry.id   AF-A0A5C8LR05-F1
#
_cell.length_a   1.000
_cell.length_b   1.000
_cell.length_c   1.000
_cell.angle_alpha   90.00
_cell.angle_beta   90.00
_cell.angle_gamma   90.00
#
_symmetry.space_group_name_H-M   'P 1'
#
loop_
_entity.id
_entity.type
_entity.pdbx_description
1 polymer ?
#
loop_
_entity_poly.entity_id
_entity_poly.type
_entity_poly.pdbx_seq_one_letter_code
_entity_poly.pdbx_strand_id
1 'polypeptide(L)'
;MRIEKASGKAIRYACLKYHYAQAVPQIRLGYSVFNESNEWCGVVLFSNGANPNLATEYDLVQGQVVELVRVALNGKQKYTSQVLGACIRELKKDAPQVKIIVSYADRNQDHIGTIYQATNWLYMDERSNERGIMLKGKLTHRRSISKKYGNSGIAWLKKHVDPNTHVVKGKPKIKYVFPMNKWERRKLNKLAKPYPKKNINFTADNKINSSDGKSKISSVN
;
A
#
# COMPACT_ATOMS: atom_id res chain seq x y z
N MET A 1 -10.37 -16.95 -11.76
CA MET A 1 -10.67 -15.73 -10.95
C MET A 1 -11.55 -14.80 -11.76
N ARG A 2 -12.63 -14.28 -11.15
CA ARG A 2 -13.54 -13.31 -11.76
C ARG A 2 -13.47 -11.97 -11.01
N ILE A 3 -13.48 -10.88 -11.76
CA ILE A 3 -13.43 -9.50 -11.23
C ILE A 3 -14.66 -8.77 -11.73
N GLU A 4 -15.34 -8.04 -10.83
CA GLU A 4 -16.53 -7.26 -11.15
C GLU A 4 -16.46 -5.89 -10.48
N LYS A 5 -17.33 -4.96 -10.89
CA LYS A 5 -17.48 -3.68 -10.19
C LYS A 5 -17.97 -3.91 -8.77
N ALA A 6 -17.29 -3.29 -7.80
CA ALA A 6 -17.70 -3.38 -6.41
C ALA A 6 -18.91 -2.47 -6.14
N SER A 7 -19.91 -3.01 -5.46
CA SER A 7 -21.00 -2.21 -4.91
C SER A 7 -20.56 -1.45 -3.66
N GLY A 8 -21.25 -0.34 -3.33
CA GLY A 8 -21.00 0.41 -2.11
C GLY A 8 -21.13 -0.45 -0.84
N LYS A 9 -22.05 -1.41 -0.82
CA LYS A 9 -22.22 -2.37 0.28
C LYS A 9 -21.00 -3.29 0.44
N ALA A 10 -20.52 -3.87 -0.66
CA ALA A 10 -19.33 -4.73 -0.67
C ALA A 10 -18.08 -3.96 -0.21
N ILE A 11 -17.91 -2.75 -0.73
CA ILE A 11 -16.84 -1.82 -0.34
C ILE A 11 -16.84 -1.58 1.16
N ARG A 12 -17.97 -1.12 1.70
CA ARG A 12 -18.12 -0.78 3.11
C ARG A 12 -17.84 -1.99 3.99
N TYR A 13 -18.46 -3.12 3.69
CA TYR A 13 -18.28 -4.36 4.43
C TYR A 13 -16.81 -4.82 4.44
N ALA A 14 -16.17 -4.89 3.27
CA ALA A 14 -14.79 -5.34 3.17
C ALA A 14 -13.81 -4.41 3.90
N CYS A 15 -13.97 -3.10 3.74
CA CYS A 15 -13.08 -2.11 4.37
C CYS A 15 -13.20 -2.12 5.90
N LEU A 16 -14.40 -2.33 6.45
CA LEU A 16 -14.61 -2.35 7.90
C LEU A 16 -14.23 -3.70 8.52
N LYS A 17 -14.40 -4.81 7.78
CA LYS A 17 -14.19 -6.16 8.32
C LYS A 17 -12.79 -6.74 8.07
N TYR A 18 -12.20 -6.47 6.90
CA TYR A 18 -10.98 -7.18 6.47
C TYR A 18 -9.76 -6.28 6.30
N HIS A 19 -9.93 -4.96 6.26
CA HIS A 19 -8.79 -4.04 6.15
C HIS A 19 -8.37 -3.54 7.54
N TYR A 20 -7.07 -3.58 7.83
CA TYR A 20 -6.51 -3.17 9.13
C TYR A 20 -6.92 -1.74 9.56
N ALA A 21 -7.10 -0.83 8.60
CA ALA A 21 -7.49 0.55 8.88
C ALA A 21 -8.95 0.72 9.33
N GLN A 22 -9.80 -0.31 9.15
CA GLN A 22 -11.23 -0.30 9.52
C GLN A 22 -11.97 0.98 9.10
N ALA A 23 -11.66 1.49 7.91
CA ALA A 23 -12.16 2.77 7.42
C ALA A 23 -12.33 2.75 5.90
N VAL A 24 -13.48 3.26 5.45
CA VAL A 24 -13.82 3.40 4.03
C VAL A 24 -13.18 4.69 3.49
N PRO A 25 -12.26 4.61 2.53
CA PRO A 25 -11.66 5.81 1.93
C PRO A 25 -12.61 6.44 0.91
N GLN A 26 -12.23 7.62 0.39
CA GLN A 26 -12.78 8.08 -0.87
C GLN A 26 -12.36 7.13 -2.00
N ILE A 27 -13.28 6.80 -2.89
CA ILE A 27 -13.08 5.78 -3.94
C ILE A 27 -13.49 6.38 -5.27
N ARG A 28 -12.74 6.06 -6.32
CA ARG A 28 -13.07 6.39 -7.71
C ARG A 28 -13.49 5.15 -8.48
N LEU A 29 -12.72 4.06 -8.34
CA LEU A 29 -13.01 2.76 -8.94
C LEU A 29 -12.76 1.67 -7.90
N GLY A 30 -13.62 0.66 -7.89
CA GLY A 30 -13.52 -0.46 -6.96
C GLY A 30 -13.96 -1.75 -7.62
N TYR A 31 -13.26 -2.84 -7.29
CA TYR A 31 -13.51 -4.16 -7.85
C TYR A 31 -13.79 -5.19 -6.78
N SER A 32 -14.89 -5.94 -6.94
CA SER A 32 -15.16 -7.17 -6.19
C SER A 32 -14.38 -8.31 -6.82
N VAL A 33 -13.80 -9.16 -5.97
CA VAL A 33 -12.96 -10.27 -6.37
C VAL A 33 -13.66 -11.58 -6.04
N PHE A 34 -13.71 -12.50 -6.99
CA PHE A 34 -14.22 -13.86 -6.79
C PHE A 34 -13.15 -14.89 -7.16
N ASN A 35 -12.98 -15.92 -6.33
CA ASN A 35 -12.04 -17.01 -6.60
C ASN A 35 -12.55 -17.92 -7.73
N GLU A 36 -11.83 -19.02 -8.00
CA GLU A 36 -12.18 -19.97 -9.06
C GLU A 36 -13.48 -20.74 -8.77
N SER A 37 -13.80 -20.93 -7.49
CA SER A 37 -15.05 -21.51 -7.01
C SER A 37 -16.21 -20.50 -6.92
N ASN A 38 -16.07 -19.32 -7.55
CA ASN A 38 -17.05 -18.22 -7.52
C ASN A 38 -17.37 -17.65 -6.12
N GLU A 39 -16.53 -17.92 -5.11
CA GLU A 39 -16.70 -17.33 -3.79
C GLU A 39 -16.14 -15.91 -3.75
N TRP A 40 -16.88 -15.00 -3.10
CA TRP A 40 -16.44 -13.62 -2.93
C TRP A 40 -15.28 -13.53 -1.94
N CYS A 41 -14.20 -12.87 -2.38
CA CYS A 41 -12.93 -12.76 -1.66
C CYS A 41 -12.70 -11.38 -1.04
N GLY A 42 -13.43 -10.35 -1.45
CA GLY A 42 -13.19 -8.98 -0.98
C GLY A 42 -13.18 -7.96 -2.09
N VAL A 43 -12.52 -6.82 -1.83
CA VAL A 43 -12.43 -5.70 -2.78
C VAL A 43 -11.02 -5.12 -2.93
N VAL A 44 -10.76 -4.54 -4.10
CA VAL A 44 -9.57 -3.72 -4.40
C VAL A 44 -10.03 -2.35 -4.88
N LEU A 45 -9.51 -1.28 -4.28
CA LEU A 45 -10.02 0.09 -4.47
C LEU A 45 -8.94 1.07 -4.90
N PHE A 46 -9.29 1.92 -5.87
CA PHE A 46 -8.46 2.97 -6.43
C PHE A 46 -9.14 4.34 -6.24
N SER A 47 -8.36 5.39 -5.98
CA SER A 47 -8.86 6.76 -5.85
C SER A 47 -7.85 7.79 -6.37
N ASN A 48 -8.15 9.09 -6.26
CA ASN A 48 -7.19 10.16 -6.59
C ASN A 48 -6.10 10.35 -5.54
N GLY A 49 -6.22 9.67 -4.39
CA GLY A 49 -5.26 9.77 -3.30
C GLY A 49 -5.41 10.99 -2.40
N ALA A 50 -4.56 11.05 -1.38
CA ALA A 50 -4.58 12.11 -0.36
C ALA A 50 -3.88 13.42 -0.81
N ASN A 51 -2.92 13.30 -1.71
CA ASN A 51 -2.03 14.37 -2.14
C ASN A 51 -2.54 15.02 -3.44
N PRO A 52 -2.95 16.31 -3.43
CA PRO A 52 -3.39 17.00 -4.64
C PRO A 52 -2.27 17.18 -5.68
N ASN A 53 -1.00 17.08 -5.27
CA ASN A 53 0.16 17.23 -6.14
C ASN A 53 0.71 15.90 -6.64
N LEU A 54 0.00 14.77 -6.40
CA LEU A 54 0.47 13.43 -6.72
C LEU A 54 0.82 13.27 -8.21
N ALA A 55 0.04 13.89 -9.10
CA ALA A 55 0.28 13.81 -10.54
C ALA A 55 1.51 14.63 -10.98
N THR A 56 1.67 15.83 -10.41
CA THR A 56 2.77 16.74 -10.69
C THR A 56 4.13 16.15 -10.34
N GLU A 57 4.21 15.27 -9.31
CA GLU A 57 5.44 14.53 -8.98
C GLU A 57 5.98 13.66 -10.11
N TYR A 58 5.17 13.39 -11.15
CA TYR A 58 5.56 12.59 -12.30
C TYR A 58 5.46 13.35 -13.63
N ASP A 59 5.30 14.68 -13.58
CA ASP A 59 4.99 15.53 -14.75
C ASP A 59 3.72 15.09 -15.48
N LEU A 60 2.72 14.63 -14.72
CA LEU A 60 1.42 14.20 -15.22
C LEU A 60 0.31 15.10 -14.69
N VAL A 61 -0.86 15.00 -15.32
CA VAL A 61 -2.07 15.72 -14.89
C VAL A 61 -3.01 14.83 -14.07
N GLN A 62 -3.89 15.47 -13.30
CA GLN A 62 -4.92 14.77 -12.53
C GLN A 62 -5.75 13.83 -13.42
N GLY A 63 -6.04 12.62 -12.91
CA GLY A 63 -6.70 11.57 -13.68
C GLY A 63 -5.75 10.64 -14.46
N GLN A 64 -4.49 11.04 -14.71
CA GLN A 64 -3.46 10.13 -15.24
C GLN A 64 -2.72 9.36 -14.13
N VAL A 65 -2.93 9.75 -12.87
CA VAL A 65 -2.37 9.08 -11.69
C VAL A 65 -3.50 8.74 -10.73
N VAL A 66 -3.49 7.51 -10.20
CA VAL A 66 -4.42 7.06 -9.16
C VAL A 66 -3.65 6.39 -8.03
N GLU A 67 -4.23 6.39 -6.83
CA GLU A 67 -3.72 5.68 -5.67
C GLU A 67 -4.49 4.36 -5.48
N LEU A 68 -3.79 3.24 -5.35
CA LEU A 68 -4.35 2.02 -4.77
C LEU A 68 -4.51 2.26 -3.27
N VAL A 69 -5.74 2.52 -2.85
CA VAL A 69 -6.06 2.92 -1.48
C VAL A 69 -6.43 1.75 -0.59
N ARG A 70 -6.96 0.65 -1.12
CA ARG A 70 -7.33 -0.54 -0.33
C ARG A 70 -7.15 -1.83 -1.09
N VAL A 71 -6.65 -2.83 -0.37
CA VAL A 71 -6.77 -4.25 -0.71
C VAL A 71 -7.39 -4.91 0.53
N ALA A 72 -8.70 -5.15 0.49
CA ALA A 72 -9.47 -5.62 1.64
C ALA A 72 -10.05 -7.00 1.31
N LEU A 73 -9.26 -8.04 1.57
CA LEU A 73 -9.54 -9.42 1.19
C LEU A 73 -9.73 -10.30 2.43
N ASN A 74 -10.59 -11.31 2.32
CA ASN A 74 -10.98 -12.19 3.42
C ASN A 74 -10.14 -13.48 3.53
N GLY A 75 -9.15 -13.67 2.64
CA GLY A 75 -8.28 -14.85 2.66
C GLY A 75 -8.74 -16.02 1.78
N LYS A 76 -9.92 -15.93 1.13
CA LYS A 76 -10.42 -16.97 0.22
C LYS A 76 -9.76 -16.96 -1.17
N GLN A 77 -8.97 -15.94 -1.48
CA GLN A 77 -8.15 -15.88 -2.68
C GLN A 77 -6.89 -16.74 -2.54
N LYS A 78 -6.42 -17.33 -3.65
CA LYS A 78 -5.17 -18.10 -3.66
C LYS A 78 -3.93 -17.23 -3.38
N TYR A 79 -3.75 -16.16 -4.15
CA TYR A 79 -2.63 -15.23 -3.97
C TYR A 79 -3.09 -13.77 -4.13
N THR A 80 -2.76 -12.91 -3.15
CA THR A 80 -3.08 -11.48 -3.20
C THR A 80 -2.40 -10.76 -4.37
N SER A 81 -1.21 -11.20 -4.79
CA SER A 81 -0.50 -10.68 -5.98
C SER A 81 -1.29 -10.94 -7.27
N GLN A 82 -1.89 -12.12 -7.42
CA GLN A 82 -2.73 -12.45 -8.58
C GLN A 82 -3.99 -11.59 -8.62
N VAL A 83 -4.64 -11.40 -7.46
CA VAL A 83 -5.78 -10.49 -7.32
C VAL A 83 -5.41 -9.07 -7.76
N LEU A 84 -4.30 -8.55 -7.23
CA LEU A 84 -3.84 -7.21 -7.58
C LEU A 84 -3.57 -7.07 -9.08
N GLY A 85 -2.86 -8.04 -9.67
CA GLY A 85 -2.62 -8.06 -11.12
C GLY A 85 -3.90 -8.10 -11.95
N ALA A 86 -4.90 -8.87 -11.52
CA ALA A 86 -6.21 -8.93 -12.20
C ALA A 86 -6.97 -7.60 -12.11
N CYS A 87 -7.04 -6.98 -10.94
CA CYS A 87 -7.70 -5.69 -10.76
C CYS A 87 -7.00 -4.56 -11.53
N ILE A 88 -5.66 -4.59 -11.66
CA ILE A 88 -4.93 -3.62 -12.48
C ILE A 88 -5.27 -3.77 -13.97
N ARG A 89 -5.49 -5.00 -14.46
CA ARG A 89 -5.92 -5.22 -15.85
C ARG A 89 -7.32 -4.66 -16.10
N GLU A 90 -8.26 -4.85 -15.17
CA GLU A 90 -9.59 -4.24 -15.28
C GLU A 90 -9.52 -2.72 -15.19
N LEU A 91 -8.72 -2.17 -14.27
CA LEU A 91 -8.48 -0.73 -14.19
C LEU A 91 -7.98 -0.13 -15.51
N LYS A 92 -7.10 -0.84 -16.22
CA LYS A 92 -6.60 -0.37 -17.53
C LYS A 92 -7.71 -0.25 -18.58
N LYS A 93 -8.71 -1.14 -18.54
CA LYS A 93 -9.87 -1.08 -19.45
C LYS A 93 -10.80 0.07 -19.07
N ASP A 94 -11.04 0.22 -17.77
CA ASP A 94 -12.02 1.17 -17.24
C ASP A 94 -11.51 2.62 -17.15
N ALA A 95 -10.20 2.80 -17.04
CA ALA A 95 -9.54 4.09 -16.93
C ALA A 95 -8.27 4.11 -17.80
N PRO A 96 -8.40 4.03 -19.14
CA PRO A 96 -7.28 3.91 -20.06
C PRO A 96 -6.31 5.11 -20.04
N GLN A 97 -6.77 6.26 -19.51
CA GLN A 97 -5.95 7.46 -19.34
C GLN A 97 -4.97 7.34 -18.15
N VAL A 98 -5.18 6.38 -17.23
CA VAL A 98 -4.28 6.16 -16.10
C VAL A 98 -2.94 5.62 -16.61
N LYS A 99 -1.89 6.37 -16.33
CA LYS A 99 -0.51 6.07 -16.70
C LYS A 99 0.29 5.48 -15.55
N ILE A 100 -0.04 5.87 -14.32
CA ILE A 100 0.68 5.47 -13.10
C ILE A 100 -0.32 5.14 -11.98
N ILE A 101 -0.03 4.08 -11.22
CA ILE A 101 -0.68 3.80 -9.95
C ILE A 101 0.35 3.99 -8.83
N VAL A 102 -0.01 4.73 -7.78
CA VAL A 102 0.81 4.87 -6.57
C VAL A 102 0.18 4.07 -5.44
N SER A 103 0.99 3.51 -4.55
CA SER A 103 0.51 2.92 -3.31
C SER A 103 1.56 3.06 -2.22
N TYR A 104 1.12 2.92 -0.98
CA TYR A 104 1.96 3.10 0.20
C TYR A 104 1.86 1.88 1.11
N ALA A 105 2.99 1.21 1.36
CA ALA A 105 3.05 0.18 2.38
C ALA A 105 3.25 0.85 3.76
N ASP A 106 2.43 0.45 4.73
CA ASP A 106 2.47 1.01 6.08
C ASP A 106 3.39 0.17 6.98
N ARG A 107 4.58 0.70 7.29
CA ARG A 107 5.53 0.05 8.21
C ARG A 107 4.97 -0.10 9.63
N ASN A 108 3.96 0.67 10.03
CA ASN A 108 3.30 0.50 11.33
C ASN A 108 2.43 -0.77 11.38
N GLN A 109 2.25 -1.45 10.25
CA GLN A 109 1.57 -2.74 10.12
C GLN A 109 2.55 -3.83 9.65
N ASP A 110 3.86 -3.58 9.79
CA ASP A 110 4.95 -4.44 9.30
C ASP A 110 4.86 -4.79 7.80
N HIS A 111 4.13 -3.96 7.04
CA HIS A 111 4.03 -4.06 5.61
C HIS A 111 5.28 -3.45 4.96
N ILE A 112 6.14 -4.31 4.43
CA ILE A 112 7.28 -3.91 3.59
C ILE A 112 6.93 -3.88 2.09
N GLY A 113 5.65 -4.00 1.75
CA GLY A 113 5.21 -3.98 0.36
C GLY A 113 5.41 -5.29 -0.41
N THR A 114 5.40 -6.46 0.26
CA THR A 114 5.58 -7.78 -0.36
C THR A 114 4.72 -7.98 -1.62
N ILE A 115 3.45 -7.57 -1.58
CA ILE A 115 2.54 -7.72 -2.73
C ILE A 115 2.96 -6.84 -3.92
N TYR A 116 3.55 -5.68 -3.66
CA TYR A 116 4.04 -4.75 -4.69
C TYR A 116 5.31 -5.30 -5.35
N GLN A 117 6.24 -5.79 -4.52
CA GLN A 117 7.47 -6.43 -4.99
C GLN A 117 7.16 -7.65 -5.86
N ALA A 118 6.19 -8.48 -5.45
CA ALA A 118 5.74 -9.65 -6.19
C ALA A 118 4.97 -9.32 -7.50
N THR A 119 4.57 -8.06 -7.70
CA THR A 119 3.80 -7.63 -8.87
C THR A 119 4.54 -6.57 -9.70
N ASN A 120 5.87 -6.52 -9.61
CA ASN A 120 6.73 -5.64 -10.43
C ASN A 120 6.42 -4.14 -10.31
N TRP A 121 5.99 -3.72 -9.12
CA TRP A 121 5.91 -2.31 -8.74
C TRP A 121 7.29 -1.79 -8.39
N LEU A 122 7.59 -0.57 -8.81
CA LEU A 122 8.86 0.09 -8.54
C LEU A 122 8.83 0.72 -7.16
N TYR A 123 9.84 0.43 -6.35
CA TYR A 123 10.05 1.15 -5.10
C TYR A 123 10.71 2.49 -5.40
N MET A 124 10.15 3.58 -4.88
CA MET A 124 10.64 4.93 -5.14
C MET A 124 11.41 5.49 -3.96
N ASP A 125 10.74 5.60 -2.81
CA ASP A 125 11.26 6.24 -1.62
C ASP A 125 10.39 5.92 -0.40
N GLU A 126 10.85 6.39 0.76
CA GLU A 126 10.05 6.45 1.96
C GLU A 126 9.52 7.86 2.15
N ARG A 127 8.26 7.97 2.57
CA ARG A 127 7.57 9.24 2.80
C ARG A 127 7.32 9.47 4.28
N SER A 128 7.10 10.75 4.59
CA SER A 128 6.87 11.32 5.92
C SER A 128 6.17 10.36 6.88
N ASN A 129 6.68 10.35 8.10
CA ASN A 129 6.20 9.52 9.18
C ASN A 129 5.07 10.17 10.00
N GLU A 130 4.44 11.25 9.54
CA GLU A 130 3.25 11.81 10.19
C GLU A 130 2.11 10.77 10.18
N ARG A 131 1.76 10.22 11.35
CA ARG A 131 0.62 9.31 11.54
C ARG A 131 -0.70 10.09 11.56
N GLY A 132 -0.65 11.33 12.08
CA GLY A 132 -1.77 12.25 12.15
C GLY A 132 -1.51 13.34 13.18
N ILE A 133 -2.53 14.14 13.45
CA ILE A 133 -2.50 15.21 14.44
C ILE A 133 -3.41 14.78 15.60
N MET A 134 -2.85 14.72 16.81
CA MET A 134 -3.64 14.53 18.03
C MET A 134 -4.41 15.84 18.27
N LEU A 135 -5.74 15.76 18.21
CA LEU A 135 -6.63 16.90 18.37
C LEU A 135 -7.80 16.50 19.26
N LYS A 136 -7.95 17.14 20.43
CA LYS A 136 -8.95 16.86 21.46
C LYS A 136 -8.97 15.39 21.87
N GLY A 137 -7.79 14.82 22.11
CA GLY A 137 -7.62 13.40 22.46
C GLY A 137 -7.87 12.41 21.32
N LYS A 138 -8.12 12.87 20.08
CA LYS A 138 -8.35 12.02 18.92
C LYS A 138 -7.29 12.21 17.85
N LEU A 139 -6.66 11.11 17.43
CA LEU A 139 -5.75 11.10 16.29
C LEU A 139 -6.54 11.33 14.98
N THR A 140 -6.29 12.47 14.34
CA THR A 140 -7.06 12.94 13.19
C THR A 140 -6.15 13.22 12.00
N HIS A 141 -6.57 12.82 10.80
CA HIS A 141 -5.82 13.09 9.56
C HIS A 141 -5.87 14.59 9.19
N ARG A 142 -4.76 15.13 8.71
CA ARG A 142 -4.59 16.54 8.34
C ARG A 142 -5.65 17.05 7.36
N ARG A 143 -6.04 16.24 6.37
CA ARG A 143 -7.14 16.55 5.44
C ARG A 143 -8.48 16.79 6.14
N SER A 144 -8.82 15.98 7.15
CA SER A 144 -10.07 16.13 7.90
C SER A 144 -10.08 17.42 8.72
N ILE A 145 -8.91 17.79 9.25
CA ILE A 145 -8.70 19.06 9.97
C ILE A 145 -8.83 20.24 9.02
N SER A 146 -8.12 20.24 7.88
CA SER A 146 -8.25 21.27 6.85
C SER A 146 -9.69 21.42 6.36
N LYS A 147 -10.43 20.31 6.17
CA LYS A 147 -11.85 20.36 5.78
C LYS A 147 -12.73 21.00 6.85
N LYS A 148 -12.45 20.75 8.13
CA LYS A 148 -13.25 21.26 9.25
C LYS A 148 -12.92 22.71 9.62
N TYR A 149 -11.65 23.08 9.56
CA TYR A 149 -11.15 24.35 10.10
C TYR A 149 -10.54 25.28 9.05
N GLY A 150 -10.43 24.87 7.79
CA GLY A 150 -9.73 25.60 6.74
C GLY A 150 -8.20 25.62 6.90
N ASN A 151 -7.68 25.32 8.08
CA ASN A 151 -6.26 25.33 8.41
C ASN A 151 -5.89 24.11 9.27
N SER A 152 -4.73 23.50 8.96
CA SER A 152 -4.20 22.35 9.72
C SER A 152 -2.77 22.58 10.24
N GLY A 153 -2.30 23.83 10.25
CA GLY A 153 -1.04 24.22 10.85
C GLY A 153 -1.07 24.04 12.37
N ILE A 154 -0.06 23.37 12.93
CA ILE A 154 -0.03 23.03 14.36
C ILE A 154 -0.07 24.27 15.24
N ALA A 155 0.70 25.31 14.91
CA ALA A 155 0.68 26.57 15.64
C ALA A 155 -0.71 27.21 15.64
N TRP A 156 -1.40 27.19 14.49
CA TRP A 156 -2.75 27.72 14.37
C TRP A 156 -3.75 26.89 15.18
N LEU A 157 -3.66 25.56 15.13
CA LEU A 157 -4.54 24.65 15.89
C LEU A 157 -4.34 24.77 17.40
N LYS A 158 -3.10 24.88 17.87
CA LYS A 158 -2.80 25.15 19.28
C LYS A 158 -3.44 26.44 19.77
N LYS A 159 -3.40 27.48 18.95
CA LYS A 159 -3.95 28.80 19.30
C LYS A 159 -5.48 28.86 19.26
N HIS A 160 -6.13 28.19 18.30
CA HIS A 160 -7.57 28.42 18.03
C HIS A 160 -8.49 27.22 18.29
N VAL A 161 -7.94 26.00 18.47
CA VAL A 161 -8.77 24.78 18.53
C VAL A 161 -8.51 23.93 19.76
N ASP A 162 -7.25 23.59 20.02
CA ASP A 162 -6.83 22.77 21.15
C ASP A 162 -5.34 23.02 21.45
N PRO A 163 -4.99 23.62 22.59
CA PRO A 163 -3.60 23.93 22.95
C PRO A 163 -2.71 22.68 23.07
N ASN A 164 -3.30 21.50 23.31
CA ASN A 164 -2.57 20.23 23.42
C ASN A 164 -2.30 19.56 22.05
N THR A 165 -2.63 20.23 20.94
CA THR A 165 -2.43 19.71 19.59
C THR A 165 -0.95 19.39 19.33
N HIS A 166 -0.66 18.18 18.88
CA HIS A 166 0.68 17.81 18.44
C HIS A 166 0.65 16.79 17.30
N VAL A 167 1.74 16.76 16.52
CA VAL A 167 1.92 15.75 15.48
C VAL A 167 2.30 14.43 16.15
N VAL A 168 1.57 13.37 15.82
CA VAL A 168 1.95 12.00 16.18
C VAL A 168 2.76 11.43 15.03
N LYS A 169 4.03 11.13 15.28
CA LYS A 169 4.91 10.44 14.32
C LYS A 169 4.72 8.93 14.46
N GLY A 170 4.74 8.22 13.34
CA GLY A 170 4.82 6.77 13.24
C GLY A 170 6.11 6.34 12.55
N LYS A 171 6.09 5.16 11.93
CA LYS A 171 7.09 4.72 10.96
C LYS A 171 6.79 5.33 9.59
N PRO A 172 7.82 5.61 8.76
CA PRO A 172 7.63 6.13 7.41
C PRO A 172 6.89 5.12 6.52
N LYS A 173 6.16 5.62 5.52
CA LYS A 173 5.47 4.79 4.54
C LYS A 173 6.35 4.53 3.33
N ILE A 174 6.35 3.31 2.82
CA ILE A 174 7.16 2.92 1.66
C ILE A 174 6.33 3.16 0.40
N LYS A 175 6.80 4.04 -0.48
CA LYS A 175 6.10 4.40 -1.71
C LYS A 175 6.45 3.43 -2.84
N TYR A 176 5.41 2.84 -3.41
CA TYR A 176 5.50 2.00 -4.59
C TYR A 176 4.73 2.60 -5.75
N VAL A 177 5.23 2.38 -6.96
CA VAL A 177 4.67 2.92 -8.19
C VAL A 177 4.57 1.84 -9.26
N PHE A 178 3.39 1.70 -9.85
CA PHE A 178 3.16 0.81 -10.98
C PHE A 178 2.96 1.61 -12.27
N PRO A 179 3.89 1.51 -13.24
CA PRO A 179 3.68 2.06 -14.57
C PRO A 179 2.70 1.21 -15.39
N MET A 180 1.67 1.85 -15.94
CA MET A 180 0.63 1.20 -16.75
C MET A 180 1.03 0.99 -18.21
N ASN A 181 2.12 1.63 -18.65
CA ASN A 181 2.64 1.52 -20.01
C ASN A 181 4.18 1.51 -20.03
N LYS A 182 4.75 1.11 -21.17
CA LYS A 182 6.20 0.96 -21.36
C LYS A 182 6.99 2.27 -21.25
N TRP A 183 6.38 3.39 -21.61
CA TRP A 183 7.02 4.70 -21.57
C TRP A 183 7.25 5.16 -20.13
N GLU A 184 6.19 5.11 -19.31
CA GLU A 184 6.31 5.41 -17.88
C GLU A 184 7.25 4.43 -17.17
N ARG A 185 7.23 3.15 -17.56
CA ARG A 185 8.14 2.16 -16.97
C ARG A 185 9.61 2.52 -17.21
N ARG A 186 9.97 2.96 -18.42
CA ARG A 186 11.33 3.42 -18.73
C ARG A 186 11.71 4.67 -17.93
N LYS A 187 10.79 5.65 -17.82
CA LYS A 187 11.02 6.88 -17.03
C LYS A 187 11.26 6.54 -15.55
N LEU A 188 10.34 5.77 -14.96
CA LEU A 188 10.36 5.46 -13.53
C LEU A 188 11.48 4.50 -13.13
N ASN A 189 11.91 3.58 -14.00
CA ASN A 189 13.04 2.69 -13.69
C ASN A 189 14.33 3.46 -13.38
N LYS A 190 14.53 4.64 -13.98
CA LYS A 190 15.69 5.52 -13.69
C LYS A 190 15.64 6.10 -12.27
N LEU A 191 14.45 6.17 -11.69
CA LEU A 191 14.19 6.72 -10.35
C LEU A 191 13.98 5.62 -9.31
N ALA A 192 13.80 4.38 -9.75
CA ALA A 192 13.49 3.25 -8.89
C ALA A 192 14.72 2.87 -8.06
N LYS A 193 14.47 2.52 -6.80
CA LYS A 193 15.49 2.08 -5.85
C LYS A 193 15.39 0.56 -5.63
N PRO A 194 16.46 -0.09 -5.14
CA PRO A 194 16.42 -1.49 -4.73
C PRO A 194 15.36 -1.72 -3.64
N TYR A 195 14.62 -2.82 -3.71
CA TYR A 195 13.56 -3.11 -2.74
C TYR A 195 14.08 -3.18 -1.30
N PRO A 196 13.30 -2.71 -0.32
CA PRO A 196 13.65 -2.84 1.09
C PRO A 196 13.66 -4.32 1.48
N LYS A 197 14.72 -4.76 2.16
CA LYS A 197 14.84 -6.09 2.74
C LYS A 197 14.10 -6.14 4.08
N LYS A 198 13.55 -7.31 4.45
CA LYS A 198 13.15 -7.54 5.84
C LYS A 198 14.42 -7.69 6.68
N ASN A 199 14.48 -7.01 7.82
CA ASN A 199 15.48 -7.36 8.83
C ASN A 199 15.07 -8.72 9.39
N ILE A 200 15.81 -9.77 9.03
CA ILE A 200 15.71 -11.07 9.67
C ILE A 200 16.58 -10.94 10.92
N ASN A 201 15.97 -10.65 12.07
CA ASN A 201 16.67 -10.84 13.33
C ASN A 201 16.79 -12.34 13.52
N PHE A 202 17.97 -12.90 13.26
CA PHE A 202 18.30 -14.24 13.72
C PHE A 202 18.36 -14.18 15.24
N THR A 203 17.29 -14.61 15.92
CA THR A 203 17.39 -14.99 17.32
C THR A 203 18.32 -16.19 17.38
N ALA A 204 19.42 -16.05 18.10
CA ALA A 204 20.48 -17.04 18.21
C ALA A 204 20.06 -18.24 19.08
N ASP A 205 18.97 -18.92 18.73
CA ASP A 205 18.49 -20.12 19.45
C ASP A 205 18.18 -21.26 18.47
N ASN A 206 19.12 -21.56 17.57
CA ASN A 206 19.16 -22.84 16.89
C ASN A 206 20.62 -23.20 16.57
N LYS A 207 21.39 -23.58 17.62
CA LYS A 207 22.56 -24.42 17.43
C LYS A 207 22.07 -25.82 17.07
N ILE A 208 21.98 -26.10 15.77
CA ILE A 208 22.01 -27.46 15.28
C ILE A 208 23.43 -27.96 15.52
N ASN A 209 23.57 -28.96 16.40
CA ASN A 209 24.81 -29.72 16.55
C ASN A 209 25.08 -30.48 15.25
N SER A 210 25.96 -29.95 14.40
CA SER A 210 26.62 -30.72 13.35
C SER A 210 27.97 -31.19 13.89
N SER A 211 28.00 -32.41 14.44
CA SER A 211 29.24 -33.15 14.64
C SER A 211 29.70 -33.69 13.27
N ASP A 212 30.64 -32.99 12.66
CA ASP A 212 31.46 -33.53 11.57
C ASP A 212 32.41 -34.60 12.10
N GLY A 213 32.54 -35.69 11.34
CA GLY A 213 33.46 -36.79 11.66
C GLY A 213 33.58 -37.80 10.52
N LYS A 214 33.94 -37.34 9.31
CA LYS A 214 34.35 -38.20 8.20
C LYS A 214 35.58 -39.03 8.60
N SER A 215 35.53 -40.35 8.42
CA SER A 215 36.72 -41.19 8.35
C SER A 215 36.81 -41.92 6.99
N LYS A 216 37.90 -41.56 6.31
CA LYS A 216 38.66 -42.17 5.21
C LYS A 216 38.11 -43.44 4.52
N ILE A 217 37.96 -43.35 3.20
CA ILE A 217 38.30 -44.43 2.27
C ILE A 217 39.31 -43.86 1.27
N SER A 218 40.53 -44.37 1.31
CA SER A 218 41.56 -44.15 0.29
C SER A 218 42.10 -45.50 -0.13
N SER A 219 41.78 -45.90 -1.36
CA SER A 219 42.31 -47.06 -2.06
C SER A 219 43.49 -46.62 -2.93
N VAL A 220 44.70 -47.15 -2.71
CA VAL A 220 45.72 -47.37 -3.75
C VAL A 220 46.60 -48.57 -3.34
N ASN A 221 46.69 -49.51 -4.28
CA ASN A 221 47.52 -50.73 -4.39
C ASN A 221 47.13 -51.94 -3.54
#